data_AF-A0A316UNY4-F1
#
_entry.id   AF-A0A316UNY4-F1
#
_cell.length_a   1.000
_cell.length_b   1.000
_cell.length_c   1.000
_cell.angle_alpha   90.00
_cell.angle_beta   90.00
_cell.angle_gamma   90.00
#
_symmetry.space_group_name_H-M   'P 1'
#
loop_
_entity.id
_entity.type
_entity.pdbx_description
1 polymer ?
#
loop_
_entity_poly.entity_id
_entity_poly.type
_entity_poly.pdbx_seq_one_letter_code
_entity_poly.pdbx_strand_id
1 'polypeptide(L)'
;LALLLAATILGVRLFTVLPSSSRQPRRRRSPDDKCPTALFLGSGGHTTELLLLLRSLDPQRYVSRSYYISSGDDFSRAKAIAFEQEWAGEKASAYTIVALPRARAVHQSWLSTPLSTILCFVACARRLVLPHLSRSRDPSIPAPPELILMNGPGTCVPLVAAVYVNRILSLPSPRLIYVESFARVKSLSLTARILRPFVDDFVVQW
;
A
#
# COMPACT_ATOMS: atom_id res chain seq x y z
N LEU A 1 -25.17 2.39 -28.19
CA LEU A 1 -25.27 1.14 -27.42
C LEU A 1 -23.98 0.78 -26.67
N ALA A 2 -22.83 0.66 -27.36
CA ALA A 2 -21.56 0.25 -26.74
C ALA A 2 -21.07 1.14 -25.58
N LEU A 3 -21.17 2.47 -25.72
CA LEU A 3 -20.79 3.41 -24.65
C LEU A 3 -21.67 3.29 -23.40
N LEU A 4 -22.98 3.11 -23.60
CA LEU A 4 -23.95 2.88 -22.51
C LEU A 4 -23.66 1.55 -21.81
N LEU A 5 -23.37 0.49 -22.57
CA LEU A 5 -22.98 -0.80 -22.02
C LEU A 5 -21.68 -0.70 -21.20
N ALA A 6 -20.66 -0.04 -21.75
CA ALA A 6 -19.38 0.16 -21.07
C ALA A 6 -19.53 1.00 -19.79
N ALA A 7 -20.31 2.08 -19.84
CA ALA A 7 -20.62 2.91 -18.67
C ALA A 7 -21.39 2.11 -17.60
N THR A 8 -22.32 1.25 -18.02
CA THR A 8 -23.08 0.38 -17.10
C THR A 8 -22.18 -0.65 -16.45
N ILE A 9 -21.31 -1.32 -17.23
CA ILE A 9 -20.32 -2.28 -16.69
C ILE A 9 -19.37 -1.58 -15.71
N LEU A 10 -18.88 -0.40 -16.07
CA LEU A 10 -18.01 0.39 -15.20
C LEU A 10 -18.74 0.81 -13.91
N GLY A 11 -19.99 1.23 -14.00
CA GLY A 11 -20.83 1.59 -12.84
C GLY A 11 -21.05 0.40 -11.91
N VAL A 12 -21.39 -0.77 -12.45
CA VAL A 12 -21.54 -2.02 -11.67
C VAL A 12 -20.21 -2.43 -11.03
N ARG A 13 -19.09 -2.30 -11.76
CA ARG A 13 -17.75 -2.58 -11.23
C ARG A 13 -17.38 -1.62 -10.09
N LEU A 14 -17.59 -0.32 -10.26
CA LEU A 14 -17.37 0.66 -9.20
C LEU A 14 -18.20 0.31 -7.96
N PHE A 15 -19.48 -0.03 -8.13
CA PHE A 15 -20.35 -0.38 -7.00
C PHE A 15 -19.93 -1.66 -6.27
N THR A 16 -19.43 -2.66 -6.99
CA THR A 16 -18.99 -3.96 -6.43
C THR A 16 -17.57 -3.96 -5.87
N VAL A 17 -16.69 -3.11 -6.41
CA VAL A 17 -15.29 -2.94 -5.97
C VAL A 17 -15.20 -2.00 -4.79
N LEU A 18 -16.09 -1.01 -4.74
CA LEU A 18 -16.26 -0.25 -3.51
C LEU A 18 -16.56 -1.25 -2.39
N PRO A 19 -15.91 -1.09 -1.23
CA PRO A 19 -16.07 -2.00 -0.12
C PRO A 19 -17.46 -1.79 0.46
N SER A 20 -18.45 -2.42 -0.18
CA SER A 20 -19.70 -2.73 0.47
C SER A 20 -19.35 -3.72 1.59
N SER A 21 -20.09 -3.64 2.69
CA SER A 21 -19.93 -4.43 3.92
C SER A 21 -19.74 -5.96 3.71
N SER A 22 -19.95 -6.46 2.49
CA SER A 22 -19.58 -7.80 2.02
C SER A 22 -18.06 -8.01 2.02
N ARG A 23 -17.53 -8.38 3.18
CA ARG A 23 -16.22 -9.04 3.32
C ARG A 23 -16.11 -10.15 2.28
N GLN A 24 -15.29 -9.98 1.24
CA GLN A 24 -15.06 -11.07 0.30
C GLN A 24 -14.66 -12.34 1.06
N PRO A 25 -15.16 -13.52 0.65
CA PRO A 25 -14.89 -14.76 1.36
C PRO A 25 -13.38 -14.97 1.46
N ARG A 26 -12.90 -14.94 2.70
CA ARG A 26 -11.49 -15.05 3.04
C ARG A 26 -11.00 -16.42 2.60
N ARG A 27 -10.14 -16.48 1.58
CA ARG A 27 -9.38 -17.72 1.33
C ARG A 27 -8.57 -18.01 2.60
N ARG A 28 -8.89 -19.11 3.29
CA ARG A 28 -8.07 -19.59 4.41
C ARG A 28 -6.70 -19.95 3.82
N ARG A 29 -5.69 -19.17 4.17
CA ARG A 29 -4.29 -19.44 3.81
C ARG A 29 -3.77 -20.57 4.67
N SER A 30 -2.98 -21.44 4.08
CA SER A 30 -2.21 -22.40 4.85
C SER A 30 -1.17 -21.66 5.72
N PRO A 31 -0.71 -22.26 6.82
CA PRO A 31 0.41 -21.72 7.60
C PRO A 31 1.68 -21.52 6.76
N ASP A 32 1.91 -22.38 5.76
CA ASP A 32 3.11 -22.39 4.92
C ASP A 32 3.01 -21.48 3.68
N ASP A 33 1.84 -20.89 3.43
CA ASP A 33 1.64 -19.98 2.30
C ASP A 33 2.47 -18.70 2.49
N LYS A 34 3.41 -18.49 1.56
CA LYS A 34 4.20 -17.27 1.43
C LYS A 34 3.32 -16.07 1.07
N CYS A 35 3.61 -14.92 1.67
CA CYS A 35 2.86 -13.67 1.47
C CYS A 35 3.81 -12.53 1.05
N PRO A 36 3.96 -12.26 -0.26
CA PRO A 36 4.61 -11.06 -0.76
C PRO A 36 4.02 -9.81 -0.11
N THR A 37 4.83 -9.08 0.64
CA THR A 37 4.35 -7.99 1.50
C THR A 37 5.01 -6.68 1.15
N ALA A 38 4.21 -5.62 1.00
CA ALA A 38 4.69 -4.27 0.86
C ALA A 38 4.35 -3.42 2.08
N LEU A 39 5.25 -2.52 2.42
CA LEU A 39 5.13 -1.60 3.54
C LEU A 39 5.27 -0.17 3.02
N PHE A 40 4.30 0.69 3.31
CA PHE A 40 4.46 2.12 3.08
C PHE A 40 5.01 2.79 4.33
N LEU A 41 6.29 3.15 4.30
CA LEU A 41 6.99 3.79 5.41
C LEU A 41 6.75 5.31 5.39
N GLY A 42 5.94 5.79 6.34
CA GLY A 42 5.78 7.22 6.60
C GLY A 42 6.99 7.82 7.31
N SER A 43 7.38 9.04 6.97
CA SER A 43 8.56 9.69 7.57
C SER A 43 8.48 9.80 9.09
N GLY A 44 9.61 9.58 9.77
CA GLY A 44 9.74 9.80 11.22
C GLY A 44 9.23 8.65 12.10
N GLY A 45 8.36 8.95 13.06
CA GLY A 45 7.79 7.97 14.01
C GLY A 45 7.00 6.87 13.32
N HIS A 46 6.31 7.22 12.22
CA HIS A 46 5.50 6.30 11.44
C HIS A 46 6.28 5.09 10.89
N THR A 47 7.49 5.31 10.37
CA THR A 47 8.37 4.22 9.92
C THR A 47 8.70 3.26 11.05
N THR A 48 8.98 3.80 12.25
CA THR A 48 9.36 2.99 13.41
C THR A 48 8.21 2.10 13.85
N GLU A 49 6.99 2.65 13.93
CA GLU A 49 5.78 1.87 14.26
C GLU A 49 5.57 0.71 13.28
N LEU A 50 5.70 0.97 11.97
CA LEU A 50 5.46 -0.04 10.96
C LEU A 50 6.53 -1.14 10.96
N LEU A 51 7.79 -0.79 11.18
CA LEU A 51 8.88 -1.75 11.33
C LEU A 51 8.76 -2.58 12.62
N LEU A 52 8.27 -1.99 13.71
CA LEU A 52 7.97 -2.72 14.95
C LEU A 52 6.85 -3.75 14.73
N LEU A 53 5.80 -3.39 13.98
CA LEU A 53 4.76 -4.34 13.58
C LEU A 53 5.34 -5.47 12.74
N LEU A 54 6.18 -5.15 11.75
CA LEU A 54 6.84 -6.15 10.91
C LEU A 54 7.71 -7.10 11.73
N ARG A 55 8.39 -6.62 12.77
CA ARG A 55 9.24 -7.44 13.66
C ARG A 55 8.47 -8.56 14.35
N SER A 56 7.18 -8.36 14.59
CA SER A 56 6.29 -9.35 15.21
C SER A 56 5.77 -10.43 14.24
N LEU A 57 6.04 -10.27 12.94
CA LEU A 57 5.65 -11.22 11.91
C LEU A 57 6.72 -12.30 11.68
N ASP A 58 6.32 -13.42 11.08
CA ASP A 58 7.25 -14.48 10.69
C ASP A 58 7.98 -14.12 9.38
N PRO A 59 9.31 -13.95 9.37
CA PRO A 59 10.08 -13.59 8.17
C PRO A 59 10.03 -14.66 7.07
N GLN A 60 9.77 -15.92 7.41
CA GLN A 60 9.69 -17.02 6.43
C GLN A 60 8.34 -17.03 5.70
N ARG A 61 7.31 -16.50 6.34
CA ARG A 61 5.97 -16.36 5.76
C ARG A 61 5.83 -15.07 4.96
N TYR A 62 6.30 -13.95 5.50
CA TYR A 62 6.17 -12.62 4.87
C TYR A 62 7.44 -12.28 4.06
N VAL A 63 7.61 -13.00 2.94
CA VAL A 63 8.77 -12.89 2.03
C VAL A 63 8.58 -11.82 0.95
N SER A 64 9.63 -11.58 0.14
CA SER A 64 9.60 -10.67 -1.01
C SER A 64 9.12 -9.26 -0.65
N ARG A 65 9.85 -8.61 0.25
CA ARG A 65 9.40 -7.40 0.94
C ARG A 65 9.65 -6.16 0.11
N SER A 66 8.62 -5.36 -0.10
CA SER A 66 8.69 -4.11 -0.84
C SER A 66 8.46 -2.91 0.07
N TYR A 67 9.49 -2.11 0.30
CA TYR A 67 9.41 -0.88 1.11
C TYR A 67 9.14 0.32 0.21
N TYR A 68 7.92 0.84 0.26
CA TYR A 68 7.56 2.10 -0.34
C TYR A 68 7.93 3.24 0.61
N ILE A 69 8.83 4.10 0.19
CA ILE A 69 9.29 5.26 0.96
C ILE A 69 8.93 6.55 0.26
N SER A 70 8.79 7.64 1.01
CA SER A 70 8.63 8.97 0.41
C SER A 70 9.93 9.44 -0.28
N SER A 71 9.80 10.16 -1.38
CA SER A 71 10.95 10.72 -2.10
C SER A 71 11.71 11.73 -1.22
N GLY A 72 13.02 11.51 -1.11
CA GLY A 72 13.93 12.27 -0.25
C GLY A 72 13.89 11.90 1.23
N ASP A 73 13.27 10.76 1.60
CA ASP A 73 13.28 10.25 2.96
C ASP A 73 14.37 9.18 3.17
N ASP A 74 15.62 9.65 3.21
CA ASP A 74 16.78 8.77 3.39
C ASP A 74 16.84 8.15 4.78
N PHE A 75 16.21 8.78 5.77
CA PHE A 75 16.14 8.24 7.13
C PHE A 75 15.29 6.96 7.18
N SER A 76 14.10 6.98 6.57
CA SER A 76 13.24 5.80 6.48
C SER A 76 13.88 4.70 5.63
N ARG A 77 14.63 5.07 4.57
CA ARG A 77 15.44 4.14 3.79
C ARG A 77 16.50 3.45 4.64
N ALA A 78 17.30 4.21 5.38
CA ALA A 78 18.37 3.67 6.22
C ALA A 78 17.80 2.72 7.30
N LYS A 79 16.67 3.09 7.92
CA LYS A 79 15.97 2.22 8.88
C LYS A 79 15.49 0.92 8.28
N ALA A 80 14.93 0.93 7.06
CA ALA A 80 14.50 -0.29 6.39
C ALA A 80 15.67 -1.24 6.10
N ILE A 81 16.83 -0.69 5.69
CA ILE A 81 18.04 -1.48 5.43
C ILE A 81 18.57 -2.09 6.73
N ALA A 82 18.71 -1.29 7.78
CA ALA A 82 19.15 -1.78 9.09
C ALA A 82 18.21 -2.85 9.65
N PHE A 83 16.89 -2.64 9.50
CA PHE A 83 15.89 -3.61 9.93
C PHE A 83 16.03 -4.95 9.21
N GLU A 84 16.20 -4.97 7.88
CA GLU A 84 16.36 -6.22 7.13
C GLU A 84 17.65 -6.96 7.50
N GLN A 85 18.74 -6.22 7.79
CA GLN A 85 20.00 -6.82 8.25
C GLN A 85 19.85 -7.53 9.60
N GLU A 86 19.09 -6.96 10.52
CA GLU A 86 18.82 -7.56 11.84
C GLU A 86 17.79 -8.68 11.78
N TRP A 87 16.70 -8.49 11.01
CA TRP A 87 15.50 -9.30 11.11
C TRP A 87 15.49 -10.50 10.16
N ALA A 88 16.05 -10.39 8.96
CA ALA A 88 16.04 -11.49 7.99
C ALA A 88 17.10 -12.57 8.28
N GLY A 89 18.10 -12.28 9.13
CA GLY A 89 19.23 -13.17 9.42
C GLY A 89 20.00 -13.60 8.16
N GLU A 90 20.75 -14.71 8.23
CA GLU A 90 21.56 -15.24 7.12
C GLU A 90 20.74 -15.65 5.88
N LYS A 91 19.43 -15.91 6.04
CA LYS A 91 18.50 -16.12 4.92
C LYS A 91 17.88 -14.78 4.50
N ALA A 92 18.74 -13.88 4.00
CA ALA A 92 18.31 -12.60 3.45
C ALA A 92 17.23 -12.83 2.37
N SER A 93 15.98 -12.59 2.74
CA SER A 93 14.89 -12.61 1.77
C SER A 93 15.10 -11.42 0.85
N ALA A 94 14.95 -11.63 -0.46
CA ALA A 94 15.03 -10.50 -1.40
C ALA A 94 14.03 -9.41 -0.98
N TYR A 95 14.55 -8.21 -0.71
CA TYR A 95 13.76 -7.02 -0.43
C TYR A 95 14.04 -5.95 -1.48
N THR A 96 13.09 -5.06 -1.69
CA THR A 96 13.20 -3.95 -2.64
C THR A 96 12.73 -2.68 -1.97
N ILE A 97 13.46 -1.58 -2.18
CA ILE A 97 13.08 -0.26 -1.70
C ILE A 97 12.70 0.60 -2.90
N VAL A 98 11.49 1.15 -2.88
CA VAL A 98 10.94 1.95 -3.98
C VAL A 98 10.56 3.32 -3.44
N ALA A 99 11.16 4.37 -4.00
CA ALA A 99 10.78 5.74 -3.68
C ALA A 99 9.52 6.15 -4.45
N LEU A 100 8.54 6.66 -3.74
CA LEU A 100 7.32 7.27 -4.26
C LEU A 100 7.33 8.78 -3.99
N PRO A 101 6.91 9.63 -4.94
CA PRO A 101 6.79 11.07 -4.69
C PRO A 101 5.78 11.33 -3.56
N ARG A 102 5.98 12.41 -2.82
CA ARG A 102 5.05 12.81 -1.73
C ARG A 102 3.78 13.41 -2.32
N ALA A 103 2.62 13.02 -1.78
CA ALA A 103 1.34 13.62 -2.19
C ALA A 103 1.24 15.11 -1.82
N ARG A 104 1.86 15.49 -0.69
CA ARG A 104 1.98 16.88 -0.25
C ARG A 104 3.35 17.12 0.37
N ALA A 105 4.05 18.17 -0.06
CA ALA A 105 5.28 18.62 0.58
C ALA A 105 4.97 19.41 1.88
N VAL A 106 5.96 19.47 2.78
CA VAL A 106 5.84 20.28 4.00
C VAL A 106 5.77 21.76 3.57
N HIS A 107 4.88 22.54 4.19
CA HIS A 107 4.59 23.94 3.84
C HIS A 107 3.97 24.18 2.45
N GLN A 108 3.56 23.12 1.74
CA GLN A 108 2.88 23.29 0.46
C GLN A 108 1.47 23.88 0.63
N SER A 109 1.12 24.82 -0.24
CA SER A 109 -0.22 25.40 -0.30
C SER A 109 -1.28 24.34 -0.62
N TRP A 110 -2.47 24.49 -0.04
CA TRP A 110 -3.61 23.60 -0.32
C TRP A 110 -4.01 23.59 -1.79
N LEU A 111 -3.78 24.69 -2.52
CA LEU A 111 -4.10 24.83 -3.94
C LEU A 111 -3.18 24.02 -4.86
N SER A 112 -1.91 23.85 -4.51
CA SER A 112 -0.97 23.05 -5.31
C SER A 112 -0.96 21.57 -4.93
N THR A 113 -1.57 21.22 -3.79
CA THR A 113 -1.67 19.85 -3.27
C THR A 113 -2.37 18.86 -4.22
N PRO A 114 -3.43 19.23 -4.98
CA PRO A 114 -4.06 18.31 -5.93
C PRO A 114 -3.10 17.86 -7.03
N LEU A 115 -2.27 18.76 -7.56
CA LEU A 115 -1.32 18.44 -8.62
C LEU A 115 -0.25 17.45 -8.14
N SER A 116 0.35 17.70 -6.98
CA SER A 116 1.31 16.76 -6.37
C SER A 116 0.67 15.42 -6.01
N THR A 117 -0.60 15.43 -5.60
CA THR A 117 -1.37 14.20 -5.33
C THR A 117 -1.62 13.39 -6.60
N ILE A 118 -1.95 14.05 -7.73
CA ILE A 118 -2.14 13.39 -9.03
C ILE A 118 -0.82 12.78 -9.52
N LEU A 119 0.29 13.52 -9.43
CA LEU A 119 1.61 13.00 -9.79
C LEU A 119 1.98 11.79 -8.93
N CYS A 120 1.65 11.84 -7.64
CA CYS A 120 1.83 10.72 -6.73
C CYS A 120 0.97 9.51 -7.12
N PHE A 121 -0.30 9.73 -7.43
CA PHE A 121 -1.20 8.70 -7.91
C PHE A 121 -0.66 8.03 -9.18
N VAL A 122 -0.22 8.83 -10.17
CA VAL A 122 0.34 8.29 -11.43
C VAL A 122 1.60 7.45 -11.15
N ALA A 123 2.47 7.90 -10.24
CA ALA A 123 3.64 7.12 -9.84
C ALA A 123 3.25 5.80 -9.16
N CYS A 124 2.28 5.83 -8.24
CA CYS A 124 1.76 4.64 -7.56
C CYS A 124 1.12 3.67 -8.57
N ALA A 125 0.28 4.17 -9.47
CA ALA A 125 -0.36 3.39 -10.52
C ALA A 125 0.66 2.76 -11.47
N ARG A 126 1.72 3.48 -11.84
CA ARG A 126 2.82 2.90 -12.63
C ARG A 126 3.52 1.76 -11.92
N ARG A 127 3.66 1.81 -10.60
CA ARG A 127 4.33 0.76 -9.82
C ARG A 127 3.41 -0.42 -9.49
N LEU A 128 2.11 -0.19 -9.37
CA LEU A 128 1.16 -1.21 -8.92
C LEU A 128 0.31 -1.80 -10.04
N VAL A 129 0.10 -1.10 -11.17
CA VAL A 129 -0.77 -1.54 -12.27
C VAL A 129 0.05 -2.15 -13.40
N LEU A 130 1.09 -1.44 -13.86
CA LEU A 130 1.88 -1.86 -15.04
C LEU A 130 2.53 -3.24 -14.88
N PRO A 131 3.08 -3.64 -13.70
CA PRO A 131 3.62 -4.98 -13.54
C PRO A 131 2.62 -6.08 -13.85
N HIS A 132 1.33 -5.91 -13.58
CA HIS A 132 0.33 -6.94 -13.93
C HIS A 132 0.10 -7.05 -15.44
N LEU A 133 0.20 -5.93 -16.15
CA LEU A 133 0.04 -5.90 -17.61
C LEU A 133 1.28 -6.44 -18.33
N SER A 134 2.46 -6.16 -17.78
CA SER A 134 3.75 -6.50 -18.39
C SER A 134 4.31 -7.85 -17.95
N ARG A 135 3.92 -8.38 -16.78
CA ARG A 135 4.43 -9.67 -16.26
C ARG A 135 4.08 -10.85 -17.13
N SER A 136 2.96 -10.79 -17.86
CA SER A 136 2.64 -11.81 -18.85
C SER A 136 3.67 -11.88 -19.99
N ARG A 137 4.48 -10.83 -20.18
CA ARG A 137 5.54 -10.75 -21.19
C ARG A 137 6.94 -10.92 -20.62
N ASP A 138 7.16 -10.59 -19.35
CA ASP A 138 8.47 -10.66 -18.71
C ASP A 138 8.39 -11.25 -17.28
N PRO A 139 8.84 -12.51 -17.09
CA PRO A 139 8.89 -13.17 -15.79
C PRO A 139 9.87 -12.55 -14.78
N SER A 140 10.80 -11.72 -15.24
CA SER A 140 11.78 -11.04 -14.38
C SER A 140 11.15 -9.91 -13.55
N ILE A 141 9.95 -9.45 -13.93
CA ILE A 141 9.21 -8.44 -13.18
C ILE A 141 8.80 -9.02 -11.82
N PRO A 142 9.16 -8.36 -10.70
CA PRO A 142 8.82 -8.83 -9.36
C PRO A 142 7.33 -9.08 -9.20
N ALA A 143 7.00 -10.10 -8.41
CA ALA A 143 5.61 -10.37 -8.10
C ALA A 143 4.97 -9.17 -7.39
N PRO A 144 3.73 -8.80 -7.76
CA PRO A 144 3.01 -7.76 -7.05
C PRO A 144 2.77 -8.20 -5.61
N PRO A 145 2.75 -7.26 -4.64
CA PRO A 145 2.46 -7.60 -3.27
C PRO A 145 1.04 -8.16 -3.15
N GLU A 146 0.86 -9.10 -2.22
CA GLU A 146 -0.44 -9.61 -1.81
C GLU A 146 -1.01 -8.87 -0.60
N LEU A 147 -0.14 -8.18 0.14
CA LEU A 147 -0.48 -7.38 1.31
C LEU A 147 0.25 -6.04 1.22
N ILE A 148 -0.46 -4.94 1.45
CA ILE A 148 0.12 -3.63 1.71
C ILE A 148 -0.24 -3.20 3.13
N LEU A 149 0.78 -3.01 3.95
CA LEU A 149 0.69 -2.43 5.27
C LEU A 149 1.08 -0.95 5.21
N MET A 150 0.30 -0.09 5.83
CA MET A 150 0.53 1.36 5.79
C MET A 150 0.06 2.03 7.09
N ASN A 151 0.72 3.11 7.50
CA ASN A 151 0.23 4.04 8.52
C ASN A 151 0.37 5.48 8.01
N GLY A 152 -0.41 6.43 8.53
CA GLY A 152 0.06 7.82 8.73
C GLY A 152 -0.13 8.89 7.63
N PRO A 153 0.69 8.99 6.57
CA PRO A 153 0.77 10.21 5.78
C PRO A 153 -0.23 10.23 4.62
N GLY A 154 -0.50 11.44 4.13
CA GLY A 154 -1.44 11.67 3.02
C GLY A 154 -1.10 10.90 1.74
N THR A 155 0.16 10.46 1.55
CA THR A 155 0.60 9.62 0.43
C THR A 155 -0.08 8.24 0.39
N CYS A 156 -0.61 7.74 1.51
CA CYS A 156 -1.40 6.51 1.52
C CYS A 156 -2.68 6.63 0.68
N VAL A 157 -3.25 7.84 0.54
CA VAL A 157 -4.48 8.07 -0.24
C VAL A 157 -4.28 7.76 -1.73
N PRO A 158 -3.33 8.38 -2.45
CA PRO A 158 -3.07 8.04 -3.85
C PRO A 158 -2.54 6.60 -4.03
N LEU A 159 -1.87 6.03 -3.02
CA LEU A 159 -1.46 4.62 -3.06
C LEU A 159 -2.66 3.67 -3.07
N VAL A 160 -3.63 3.87 -2.15
CA VAL A 160 -4.87 3.10 -2.11
C VAL A 160 -5.67 3.31 -3.39
N ALA A 161 -5.79 4.55 -3.87
CA ALA A 161 -6.45 4.83 -5.14
C ALA A 161 -5.84 4.03 -6.31
N ALA A 162 -4.50 3.90 -6.36
CA ALA A 162 -3.83 3.09 -7.38
C ALA A 162 -4.18 1.59 -7.27
N VAL A 163 -4.34 1.04 -6.06
CA VAL A 163 -4.82 -0.33 -5.87
C VAL A 163 -6.26 -0.50 -6.33
N TYR A 164 -7.12 0.51 -6.13
CA TYR A 164 -8.48 0.51 -6.64
C TYR A 164 -8.56 0.47 -8.17
N VAL A 165 -7.58 1.05 -8.87
CA VAL A 165 -7.47 0.88 -10.33
C VAL A 165 -7.35 -0.60 -10.68
N ASN A 166 -6.49 -1.36 -9.99
CA ASN A 166 -6.39 -2.81 -10.21
C ASN A 166 -7.73 -3.51 -9.94
N ARG A 167 -8.40 -3.16 -8.83
CA ARG A 167 -9.70 -3.76 -8.48
C ARG A 167 -10.77 -3.47 -9.56
N ILE A 168 -10.85 -2.25 -10.06
CA ILE A 168 -11.79 -1.84 -11.12
C ILE A 168 -11.49 -2.58 -12.42
N LEU A 169 -10.20 -2.73 -12.76
CA LEU A 169 -9.74 -3.48 -13.94
C LEU A 169 -9.81 -5.01 -13.75
N SER A 170 -10.28 -5.50 -12.61
CA SER A 170 -10.29 -6.93 -12.26
C SER A 170 -8.91 -7.58 -12.30
N LEU A 171 -7.86 -6.79 -12.08
CA LEU A 171 -6.49 -7.27 -11.90
C LEU A 171 -6.29 -7.73 -10.45
N PRO A 172 -5.35 -8.66 -10.19
CA PRO A 172 -4.99 -9.04 -8.83
C PRO A 172 -4.62 -7.80 -8.00
N SER A 173 -5.26 -7.64 -6.84
CA SER A 173 -5.03 -6.50 -5.95
C SER A 173 -4.59 -6.98 -4.57
N PRO A 174 -3.60 -6.34 -3.93
CA PRO A 174 -3.25 -6.66 -2.56
C PRO A 174 -4.39 -6.38 -1.59
N ARG A 175 -4.34 -7.08 -0.46
CA ARG A 175 -5.06 -6.71 0.75
C ARG A 175 -4.46 -5.43 1.35
N LEU A 176 -5.32 -4.49 1.72
CA LEU A 176 -4.95 -3.20 2.28
C LEU A 176 -5.19 -3.21 3.78
N ILE A 177 -4.12 -3.09 4.57
CA ILE A 177 -4.19 -2.94 6.02
C ILE A 177 -3.67 -1.56 6.39
N TYR A 178 -4.54 -0.72 6.95
CA TYR A 178 -4.17 0.58 7.47
C TYR A 178 -4.11 0.52 9.00
N VAL A 179 -3.00 0.98 9.56
CA VAL A 179 -2.79 1.10 10.99
C VAL A 179 -2.72 2.57 11.35
N GLU A 180 -3.63 3.05 12.20
CA GLU A 180 -3.54 4.38 12.77
C GLU A 180 -2.54 4.39 13.95
N SER A 181 -1.70 5.41 13.96
CA SER A 181 -0.52 5.59 14.83
C SER A 181 -0.89 5.94 16.27
N PHE A 182 -0.01 5.57 17.21
CA PHE A 182 -0.06 5.95 18.64
C PHE A 182 -0.11 7.46 18.88
N ALA A 183 0.32 8.27 17.90
CA ALA A 183 0.37 9.73 18.02
C ALA A 183 -1.02 10.38 18.13
N ARG A 184 -2.11 9.64 17.93
CA ARG A 184 -3.48 10.19 17.85
C ARG A 184 -4.48 9.43 18.73
N VAL A 185 -4.33 9.58 20.03
CA VAL A 185 -5.14 8.94 21.10
C VAL A 185 -6.53 9.55 21.33
N LYS A 186 -6.92 10.63 20.63
CA LYS A 186 -8.24 11.28 20.85
C LYS A 186 -9.10 11.39 19.58
N SER A 187 -8.50 11.32 18.40
CA SER A 187 -9.23 11.44 17.13
C SER A 187 -8.43 10.86 15.97
N LEU A 188 -9.14 10.22 15.03
CA LEU A 188 -8.55 9.72 13.80
C LEU A 188 -7.86 10.83 12.99
N SER A 189 -6.77 10.48 12.30
CA SER A 189 -6.16 11.38 11.32
C SER A 189 -7.10 11.63 10.14
N LEU A 190 -6.90 12.72 9.41
CA LEU A 190 -7.66 12.98 8.19
C LEU A 190 -7.47 11.85 7.17
N THR A 191 -6.23 11.37 7.01
CA THR A 191 -5.89 10.21 6.17
C THR A 191 -6.70 8.97 6.58
N ALA A 192 -6.74 8.64 7.86
CA ALA A 192 -7.51 7.51 8.36
C ALA A 192 -9.01 7.68 8.14
N ARG A 193 -9.57 8.87 8.35
CA ARG A 193 -10.99 9.13 8.07
C ARG A 193 -11.32 8.92 6.60
N ILE A 194 -10.43 9.34 5.70
CA ILE A 194 -10.58 9.15 4.26
C ILE A 194 -10.45 7.66 3.90
N LEU A 195 -9.43 6.97 4.42
CA LEU A 195 -9.09 5.61 4.02
C LEU A 195 -9.94 4.54 4.70
N ARG A 196 -10.55 4.82 5.86
CA ARG A 196 -11.37 3.87 6.61
C ARG A 196 -12.37 3.08 5.77
N PRO A 197 -13.16 3.69 4.86
CA PRO A 197 -14.02 2.90 3.99
C PRO A 197 -13.21 2.06 3.01
N PHE A 198 -12.09 2.55 2.46
CA PHE A 198 -11.36 1.95 1.33
C PHE A 198 -10.33 0.87 1.68
N VAL A 199 -10.15 0.52 2.95
CA VAL A 199 -9.17 -0.50 3.37
C VAL A 199 -9.88 -1.77 3.82
N ASP A 200 -9.21 -2.91 3.65
CA ASP A 200 -9.82 -4.21 3.99
C ASP A 200 -9.77 -4.45 5.50
N ASP A 201 -8.70 -4.02 6.16
CA ASP A 201 -8.61 -3.97 7.61
C ASP A 201 -8.10 -2.61 8.07
N PHE A 202 -8.80 -2.08 9.07
CA PHE A 202 -8.46 -0.82 9.70
C PHE A 202 -8.19 -1.10 11.18
N VAL A 203 -6.93 -0.91 11.59
CA VAL A 203 -6.48 -1.15 12.96
C VAL A 203 -6.19 0.20 13.60
N VAL A 204 -6.69 0.38 14.82
CA VAL A 204 -6.33 1.53 15.67
C VAL A 204 -5.52 0.99 16.82
N GLN A 205 -4.29 1.47 16.95
CA GLN A 205 -3.41 1.10 18.04
C GLN A 205 -3.43 2.23 19.08
N TRP A 206 -4.04 1.95 20.25
CA TRP A 206 -4.16 2.88 21.37
C TRP A 206 -3.06 2.62 22.40
#